data_AF-A0A1F3BJN1-F1
#
_entry.id   AF-A0A1F3BJN1-F1
#
_cell.length_a   1.000
_cell.length_b   1.000
_cell.length_c   1.000
_cell.angle_alpha   90.00
_cell.angle_beta   90.00
_cell.angle_gamma   90.00
#
_symmetry.space_group_name_H-M   'P 1'
#
loop_
_entity.id
_entity.type
_entity.pdbx_description
1 polymer ?
#
loop_
_entity_poly.entity_id
_entity_poly.type
_entity_poly.pdbx_seq_one_letter_code
_entity_poly.pdbx_strand_id
1 'polypeptide(L)' 'MGTIVKQPLTSLQLELLKIFSREIEEKDLLEIKKFLVKYFAQKAIALADKVWEQNNWTEKDELKFLNEHNRISS' A
#
# COMPACT_ATOMS: atom_id res chain seq x y z
N MET A 1 -35.16 12.30 10.73
CA MET A 1 -34.31 11.37 9.97
C MET A 1 -33.10 12.16 9.47
N GLY A 2 -32.01 12.21 10.25
CA GLY A 2 -30.81 12.97 9.86
C GLY A 2 -30.03 12.19 8.81
N THR A 3 -29.74 12.82 7.68
CA THR A 3 -28.87 12.24 6.65
C THR A 3 -27.47 12.10 7.25
N ILE A 4 -26.97 10.87 7.34
CA ILE A 4 -25.56 10.63 7.66
C ILE A 4 -24.78 11.19 6.48
N VAL A 5 -24.20 12.39 6.63
CA VAL A 5 -23.27 12.93 5.65
C VAL A 5 -22.07 12.00 5.67
N LYS A 6 -22.02 11.06 4.73
CA LYS A 6 -20.83 10.25 4.46
C LYS A 6 -19.74 11.22 4.10
N GLN A 7 -18.82 11.45 5.03
CA GLN A 7 -17.67 12.30 4.80
C GLN A 7 -16.90 11.68 3.62
N PRO A 8 -16.82 12.35 2.46
CA PRO A 8 -16.39 11.72 1.22
C PRO A 8 -14.90 11.40 1.21
N LEU A 9 -14.17 11.98 2.16
CA LEU A 9 -12.74 11.85 2.32
C LEU A 9 -12.40 11.37 3.73
N THR A 10 -11.38 10.51 3.81
CA THR A 10 -10.80 10.08 5.08
C THR A 10 -10.05 11.23 5.76
N SER A 11 -9.82 11.12 7.07
CA SER A 11 -9.03 12.10 7.81
C SER A 11 -7.63 12.30 7.21
N LEU A 12 -6.99 11.25 6.71
CA LEU A 12 -5.70 11.33 6.02
C LEU A 12 -5.80 12.15 4.72
N GLN A 13 -6.82 11.89 3.91
CA GLN A 13 -7.04 12.64 2.67
C GLN A 13 -7.28 14.13 2.94
N LEU A 14 -8.01 14.46 4.01
CA LEU A 14 -8.25 15.85 4.41
C LEU A 14 -6.97 16.54 4.91
N GLU A 15 -6.14 15.87 5.70
CA GLU A 15 -4.84 16.41 6.13
C GLU A 15 -3.90 16.62 4.94
N LEU A 16 -3.85 15.68 4.00
CA LEU A 16 -3.08 15.85 2.77
C LEU A 16 -3.55 17.08 1.98
N LEU A 17 -4.86 17.29 1.83
CA LEU A 17 -5.39 18.49 1.17
C LEU A 17 -5.01 19.79 1.88
N LYS A 18 -4.93 19.81 3.21
CA LYS A 18 -4.45 20.98 3.96
C LYS A 18 -2.97 21.24 3.72
N ILE A 19 -2.16 20.20 3.60
CA ILE A 19 -0.72 20.32 3.29
C ILE A 19 -0.53 20.84 1.87
N PHE A 20 -1.31 20.34 0.91
CA PHE A 20 -1.29 20.74 -0.50
C PHE A 20 -2.06 22.04 -0.80
N SER A 21 -2.64 22.71 0.20
CA SER A 21 -3.34 23.98 0.00
C SER A 21 -2.40 25.15 -0.28
N ARG A 22 -1.08 24.93 -0.17
CA ARG A 22 -0.03 25.86 -0.58
C ARG A 22 0.41 25.49 -1.99
N GLU A 23 0.81 26.45 -2.81
CA GLU A 23 1.47 26.12 -4.07
C GLU A 23 2.77 25.37 -3.75
N ILE A 24 2.85 24.12 -4.23
CA ILE A 24 4.01 23.27 -4.12
C ILE A 24 4.54 23.05 -5.54
N GLU A 25 5.85 23.10 -5.71
CA GLU A 25 6.47 22.74 -6.97
C GLU A 25 6.18 21.28 -7.31
N GLU A 26 5.98 20.98 -8.59
CA GLU A 26 5.66 19.62 -9.07
C GLU A 26 6.69 18.57 -8.59
N LYS A 27 7.95 18.98 -8.48
CA LYS A 27 9.04 18.14 -7.98
C LYS A 27 8.80 17.68 -6.54
N ASP A 28 8.39 18.58 -5.65
CA ASP A 28 8.16 18.26 -4.25
C ASP A 28 6.90 17.39 -4.09
N LEU A 29 5.87 17.65 -4.91
CA LEU A 29 4.68 16.76 -4.98
C LEU A 29 5.07 15.34 -5.38
N LEU A 30 5.96 15.19 -6.36
CA LEU A 30 6.46 13.90 -6.80
C LEU A 30 7.27 13.19 -5.70
N GLU A 31 8.10 13.90 -4.95
CA GLU A 31 8.85 13.34 -3.83
C GLU A 31 7.94 12.87 -2.68
N ILE A 32 6.90 13.64 -2.35
CA ILE A 32 5.88 13.23 -1.36
C ILE A 32 5.15 11.96 -1.83
N LYS A 33 4.80 11.87 -3.11
CA LYS A 33 4.17 10.68 -3.69
C LYS A 33 5.10 9.45 -3.58
N LYS A 34 6.38 9.60 -3.92
CA LYS A 34 7.38 8.53 -3.77
C LYS A 34 7.54 8.10 -2.32
N PHE A 35 7.55 9.04 -1.37
CA PHE A 35 7.62 8.74 0.05
C PHE A 35 6.44 7.88 0.52
N LEU A 36 5.22 8.24 0.14
CA LEU A 36 4.02 7.46 0.46
C LEU A 36 4.06 6.06 -0.15
N VAL A 37 4.43 5.95 -1.43
CA VAL A 37 4.56 4.65 -2.13
C VAL A 37 5.59 3.77 -1.41
N LYS A 38 6.75 4.33 -1.06
CA LYS A 38 7.80 3.60 -0.34
C LYS A 38 7.30 3.10 1.02
N TYR A 39 6.62 3.94 1.79
CA TYR A 39 6.08 3.56 3.09
C TYR A 39 5.07 2.40 2.99
N PHE A 40 4.12 2.48 2.05
CA PHE A 40 3.15 1.41 1.86
C PHE A 40 3.77 0.13 1.31
N ALA A 41 4.76 0.23 0.41
CA ALA A 41 5.49 -0.93 -0.09
C ALA A 41 6.25 -1.65 1.03
N GLN A 42 6.97 -0.91 1.88
CA GLN A 42 7.66 -1.48 3.04
C GLN A 42 6.69 -2.18 4.01
N LYS A 43 5.54 -1.57 4.26
CA LYS A 43 4.50 -2.18 5.10
C LYS A 43 3.93 -3.45 4.47
N ALA A 44 3.71 -3.46 3.16
CA ALA A 44 3.22 -4.64 2.44
C ALA A 44 4.23 -5.79 2.51
N ILE A 45 5.51 -5.52 2.31
CA ILE A 45 6.59 -6.51 2.44
C ILE A 45 6.63 -7.07 3.86
N ALA A 46 6.65 -6.22 4.88
CA ALA A 46 6.68 -6.68 6.28
C ALA A 46 5.45 -7.53 6.66
N LEU A 47 4.29 -7.23 6.08
CA LEU A 47 3.10 -8.07 6.25
C LEU A 47 3.24 -9.42 5.54
N ALA A 48 3.81 -9.45 4.34
CA ALA A 48 4.08 -10.68 3.61
C ALA A 48 5.07 -11.57 4.39
N ASP A 49 6.17 -10.99 4.89
CA ASP A 49 7.15 -11.68 5.73
C ASP A 49 6.49 -12.27 6.98
N LYS A 50 5.63 -11.51 7.66
CA LYS A 50 4.90 -11.99 8.83
C LYS A 50 3.99 -13.17 8.51
N VAL A 51 3.27 -13.12 7.37
CA VAL A 51 2.43 -14.25 6.93
C VAL A 51 3.31 -15.45 6.59
N TRP A 52 4.46 -15.24 5.97
CA TRP A 52 5.42 -16.28 5.65
C TRP A 52 5.91 -17.02 6.89
N GLU A 53 6.36 -16.27 7.91
CA GLU A 53 6.79 -16.80 9.19
C GLU A 53 5.66 -17.54 9.92
N GLN A 54 4.46 -16.96 9.98
CA GLN A 54 3.31 -17.58 10.66
C GLN A 54 2.92 -18.93 10.08
N ASN A 55 3.07 -19.11 8.78
CA ASN A 55 2.77 -20.37 8.11
C ASN A 55 3.96 -21.35 8.10
N ASN A 56 5.12 -20.97 8.68
CA ASN A 56 6.36 -21.73 8.61
C ASN A 56 6.73 -22.15 7.19
N TRP A 57 6.48 -21.28 6.20
CA TRP A 57 6.78 -21.59 4.82
C TRP A 57 8.29 -21.71 4.60
N THR A 58 8.66 -22.70 3.80
CA THR A 58 10.04 -23.07 3.48
C THR A 58 10.36 -22.74 2.03
N GLU A 59 11.63 -22.87 1.62
CA GLU A 59 12.02 -22.78 0.20
C GLU A 59 11.23 -23.72 -0.71
N LYS A 60 10.71 -24.85 -0.19
CA LYS A 60 9.85 -25.75 -0.95
C LYS A 60 8.48 -25.11 -1.25
N ASP A 61 7.95 -24.34 -0.32
CA ASP A 61 6.70 -23.60 -0.49
C ASP A 61 6.90 -22.43 -1.45
N GLU A 62 8.07 -21.77 -1.41
CA GLU A 62 8.46 -20.77 -2.40
C GLU A 62 8.46 -21.33 -3.83
N LEU A 63 9.12 -22.46 -4.04
CA LEU A 63 9.10 -23.17 -5.32
C LEU A 63 7.69 -23.56 -5.74
N LYS A 64 6.82 -23.92 -4.79
CA LYS A 64 5.41 -24.24 -5.08
C LYS A 64 4.64 -23.01 -5.56
N PHE A 65 4.76 -21.86 -4.87
CA PHE A 65 4.10 -20.62 -5.28
C PHE A 65 4.60 -20.10 -6.63
N LEU A 66 5.91 -20.20 -6.88
CA LEU A 66 6.51 -19.81 -8.16
C LEU A 66 5.99 -20.68 -9.32
N ASN A 67 5.85 -21.98 -9.08
CA ASN A 67 5.35 -22.94 -10.07
C ASN A 67 3.83 -22.89 -10.26
N GLU A 68 3.05 -22.51 -9.23
CA GLU A 68 1.61 -22.26 -9.38
C GLU A 68 1.33 -21.09 -10.31
N HIS A 69 2.10 -20.00 -10.23
CA HIS A 69 1.97 -18.88 -11.16
C HIS A 69 2.15 -19.30 -12.63
N ASN A 70 3.10 -20.20 -12.91
CA ASN A 70 3.37 -20.73 -14.25
C ASN A 70 2.24 -21.62 -14.79
N ARG A 71 1.45 -22.27 -13.92
CA ARG A 71 0.31 -23.11 -14.33
C ARG A 71 -0.95 -22.31 -14.68
N ILE A 72 -1.07 -21.07 -14.22
CA ILE A 72 -2.24 -20.21 -14.46
C ILE A 72 -2.00 -19.30 -15.68
N SER A 73 -0.73 -19.07 -16.05
CA SER A 73 -0.31 -18.28 -17.21
C SER A 73 -0.14 -19.10 -18.51
N SER A 74 -0.52 -20.38 -18.53
CA SER A 74 -0.54 -21.26 -19.71
C SER A 74 -1.97 -21.56 -20.13
#